data_AF-A0A5C4IX89-F1
#
_entry.id   AF-A0A5C4IX89-F1
#
_cell.length_a   1.000
_cell.length_b   1.000
_cell.length_c   1.000
_cell.angle_alpha   90.00
_cell.angle_beta   90.00
_cell.angle_gamma   90.00
#
_symmetry.space_group_name_H-M   'P 1'
#
loop_
_entity.id
_entity.type
_entity.pdbx_description
1 polymer ?
#
loop_
_entity_poly.entity_id
_entity_poly.type
_entity_poly.pdbx_seq_one_letter_code
_entity_poly.pdbx_strand_id
1 'polypeptide(L)'
;MAVPGGEDEQRHDFRLAFEAAPLALEQVWMKYFSIGGKVGLTEVQAYVYAALSIPPMERDMLAHALNESLNSLGVNGRRASYSRAIHPRADEGQAGVN
;
A
#
# COMPACT_ATOMS: atom_id res chain seq x y z
N MET A 1 -12.18 6.48 -17.57
CA MET A 1 -10.74 6.79 -17.53
C MET A 1 -10.23 6.35 -16.17
N ALA A 2 -9.32 5.37 -16.11
CA ALA A 2 -8.72 4.97 -14.84
C ALA A 2 -7.71 6.05 -14.45
N VAL A 3 -7.90 6.66 -13.29
CA VAL A 3 -6.93 7.63 -12.76
C VAL A 3 -5.70 6.83 -12.36
N PRO A 4 -4.52 7.05 -12.96
CA PRO A 4 -3.28 6.41 -12.49
C PRO A 4 -3.04 6.81 -11.02
N GLY A 5 -2.76 5.83 -10.16
CA GLY A 5 -2.72 5.99 -8.70
C GLY A 5 -4.09 5.94 -8.02
N GLY A 6 -5.14 5.52 -8.73
CA GLY A 6 -6.49 5.37 -8.18
C GLY A 6 -6.63 4.23 -7.17
N GLU A 7 -7.76 4.19 -6.48
CA GLU A 7 -8.05 3.14 -5.48
C GLU A 7 -7.86 1.72 -6.03
N ASP A 8 -8.32 1.47 -7.25
CA ASP A 8 -8.30 0.14 -7.87
C ASP A 8 -6.87 -0.34 -8.12
N GLU A 9 -5.99 0.56 -8.56
CA GLU A 9 -4.57 0.28 -8.80
C GLU A 9 -3.83 0.03 -7.47
N GLN A 10 -4.05 0.91 -6.48
CA GLN A 10 -3.51 0.72 -5.13
C GLN A 10 -3.94 -0.62 -4.53
N ARG A 11 -5.23 -0.96 -4.63
CA ARG A 11 -5.78 -2.23 -4.14
C ARG A 11 -5.18 -3.42 -4.90
N HIS A 12 -5.02 -3.31 -6.21
CA HIS A 12 -4.42 -4.35 -7.04
C HIS A 12 -2.96 -4.62 -6.62
N ASP A 13 -2.16 -3.58 -6.47
CA ASP A 13 -0.76 -3.70 -6.03
C ASP A 13 -0.64 -4.26 -4.61
N PHE A 14 -1.50 -3.80 -3.70
CA PHE A 14 -1.59 -4.34 -2.36
C PHE A 14 -1.86 -5.85 -2.40
N ARG A 15 -2.84 -6.27 -3.19
CA ARG A 15 -3.23 -7.69 -3.29
C ARG A 15 -2.11 -8.54 -3.86
N LEU A 16 -1.43 -8.07 -4.91
CA LEU A 16 -0.30 -8.80 -5.50
C LEU A 16 0.88 -8.93 -4.52
N ALA A 17 1.19 -7.87 -3.79
CA ALA A 17 2.23 -7.91 -2.75
C ALA A 17 1.83 -8.85 -1.60
N PHE A 18 0.56 -8.87 -1.22
CA PHE A 18 0.02 -9.72 -0.17
C PHE A 18 0.02 -11.20 -0.57
N GLU A 19 -0.47 -11.54 -1.77
CA GLU A 19 -0.52 -12.92 -2.29
C GLU A 19 0.87 -13.54 -2.46
N ALA A 20 1.90 -12.70 -2.69
CA ALA A 20 3.30 -13.14 -2.75
C ALA A 20 3.98 -13.29 -1.38
N ALA A 21 3.33 -12.83 -0.29
CA ALA A 21 3.87 -12.85 1.06
C ALA A 21 3.44 -14.11 1.82
N PRO A 22 4.30 -14.69 2.66
CA PRO A 22 3.90 -15.77 3.58
C PRO A 22 3.19 -15.19 4.83
N LEU A 23 2.18 -14.34 4.62
CA LEU A 23 1.48 -13.61 5.69
C LEU A 23 -0.02 -13.90 5.64
N ALA A 24 -0.62 -14.06 6.81
CA ALA A 24 -2.07 -14.03 6.94
C ALA A 24 -2.58 -12.59 6.94
N LEU A 25 -3.79 -12.35 6.43
CA LEU A 25 -4.36 -10.99 6.40
C LEU A 25 -4.53 -10.41 7.80
N GLU A 26 -4.83 -11.26 8.79
CA GLU A 26 -4.91 -10.86 10.20
C GLU A 26 -3.59 -10.29 10.73
N GLN A 27 -2.44 -10.81 10.28
CA GLN A 27 -1.12 -10.31 10.71
C GLN A 27 -0.86 -8.90 10.15
N VAL A 28 -1.21 -8.68 8.88
CA VAL A 28 -1.11 -7.36 8.25
C VAL A 28 -2.08 -6.38 8.92
N TRP A 29 -3.32 -6.81 9.16
CA TRP A 29 -4.34 -6.03 9.86
C TRP A 29 -3.91 -5.66 11.28
N MET A 30 -3.34 -6.59 12.05
CA MET A 30 -2.85 -6.31 13.41
C MET A 30 -1.77 -5.24 13.41
N LYS A 31 -0.86 -5.25 12.43
CA LYS A 31 0.17 -4.20 12.29
C LYS A 31 -0.45 -2.87 11.89
N TYR A 32 -1.37 -2.86 10.93
CA TYR A 32 -2.15 -1.69 10.53
C TYR A 32 -2.93 -1.07 11.72
N PHE A 33 -3.57 -1.90 12.53
CA PHE A 33 -4.30 -1.46 13.72
C PHE A 33 -3.35 -0.88 14.77
N SER A 34 -2.19 -1.51 14.97
CA SER A 34 -1.16 -1.05 15.91
C SER A 34 -0.58 0.33 15.55
N ILE A 35 -0.62 0.72 14.27
CA ILE A 35 -0.17 2.05 13.82
C ILE A 35 -1.32 3.08 13.70
N GLY A 36 -2.51 2.76 14.24
CA GLY A 36 -3.65 3.68 14.33
C GLY A 36 -4.76 3.47 13.30
N GLY A 37 -4.74 2.33 12.59
CA GLY A 37 -5.81 1.94 11.68
C GLY A 37 -7.16 1.81 12.37
N LYS A 38 -8.23 2.28 11.71
CA LYS A 38 -9.58 2.37 12.31
C LYS A 38 -10.57 1.35 11.76
N VAL A 39 -10.24 0.72 10.63
CA VAL A 39 -11.12 -0.18 9.89
C VAL A 39 -10.99 -1.60 10.45
N GLY A 40 -12.11 -2.30 10.60
CA GLY A 40 -12.14 -3.67 11.11
C GLY A 40 -11.59 -4.68 10.10
N LEU A 41 -11.19 -5.86 10.58
CA LEU A 41 -10.65 -6.93 9.72
C LEU A 41 -11.62 -7.31 8.59
N THR A 42 -12.92 -7.39 8.87
CA THR A 42 -13.94 -7.72 7.86
C THR A 42 -14.05 -6.65 6.77
N GLU A 43 -13.94 -5.38 7.13
CA GLU A 43 -13.94 -4.27 6.15
C GLU A 43 -12.63 -4.25 5.35
N VAL A 44 -11.49 -4.59 5.97
CA VAL A 44 -10.22 -4.78 5.26
C VAL A 44 -10.30 -5.95 4.28
N GLN A 45 -10.90 -7.08 4.67
CA GLN A 45 -11.19 -8.19 3.77
C GLN A 45 -12.06 -7.73 2.60
N ALA A 46 -13.17 -7.04 2.88
CA ALA A 46 -14.06 -6.52 1.85
C ALA A 46 -13.33 -5.56 0.89
N TYR A 47 -12.45 -4.71 1.42
CA TYR A 47 -11.59 -3.85 0.62
C TYR A 47 -10.67 -4.68 -0.30
N VAL A 48 -9.91 -5.64 0.21
CA VAL A 48 -8.98 -6.47 -0.60
C VAL A 48 -9.71 -7.23 -1.73
N TYR A 49 -10.96 -7.62 -1.50
CA TYR A 49 -11.81 -8.31 -2.49
C TYR A 49 -12.68 -7.37 -3.34
N ALA A 50 -12.44 -6.05 -3.29
CA ALA A 50 -13.19 -5.04 -4.05
C ALA A 50 -14.70 -5.01 -3.76
N ALA A 51 -15.12 -5.50 -2.59
CA ALA A 51 -16.50 -5.46 -2.13
C ALA A 51 -16.85 -4.16 -1.38
N LEU A 52 -15.85 -3.38 -0.98
CA LEU A 52 -15.99 -2.11 -0.29
C LEU A 52 -14.83 -1.16 -0.65
N SER A 53 -15.10 0.14 -0.68
CA SER A 53 -14.08 1.19 -0.69
C SER A 53 -13.83 1.74 0.70
N ILE A 54 -12.56 1.98 1.03
CA ILE A 54 -12.15 2.58 2.30
C ILE A 54 -11.38 3.90 2.05
N PRO A 55 -11.32 4.81 3.04
CA PRO A 55 -10.69 6.12 2.86
C PRO A 55 -9.22 6.02 2.42
N PRO A 56 -8.70 6.95 1.60
CA PRO A 56 -7.31 6.92 1.11
C PRO A 56 -6.25 6.75 2.19
N MET A 57 -6.41 7.44 3.33
CA MET A 57 -5.51 7.30 4.48
C MET A 57 -5.45 5.86 4.99
N GLU A 58 -6.59 5.18 5.09
CA GLU A 58 -6.66 3.80 5.58
C GLU A 58 -5.99 2.83 4.59
N ARG A 59 -6.14 3.07 3.28
CA ARG A 59 -5.44 2.31 2.22
C ARG A 59 -3.93 2.49 2.31
N ASP A 60 -3.48 3.72 2.55
CA ASP A 60 -2.05 4.03 2.70
C ASP A 60 -1.45 3.40 3.95
N MET A 61 -2.18 3.40 5.06
CA MET A 61 -1.75 2.72 6.29
C MET A 61 -1.69 1.20 6.12
N LEU A 62 -2.64 0.59 5.40
CA LEU A 62 -2.58 -0.83 5.05
C LEU A 62 -1.36 -1.13 4.17
N ALA A 63 -1.15 -0.35 3.11
CA ALA A 63 0.02 -0.48 2.25
C ALA A 63 1.32 -0.35 3.05
N HIS A 64 1.39 0.60 3.98
CA HIS A 64 2.52 0.76 4.89
C HIS A 64 2.75 -0.48 5.77
N ALA A 65 1.69 -0.97 6.41
CA ALA A 65 1.77 -2.16 7.27
C ALA A 65 2.24 -3.40 6.51
N LEU A 66 1.77 -3.62 5.29
CA LEU A 66 2.21 -4.71 4.43
C LEU A 66 3.68 -4.56 4.05
N ASN A 67 4.07 -3.37 3.56
CA ASN A 67 5.45 -3.09 3.14
C ASN A 67 6.44 -3.27 4.30
N GLU A 68 6.09 -2.82 5.50
CA GLU A 68 6.92 -3.00 6.69
C GLU A 68 6.98 -4.46 7.15
N SER A 69 5.91 -5.23 6.96
CA SER A 69 5.92 -6.68 7.26
C SER A 69 6.83 -7.43 6.29
N LEU A 70 6.78 -7.10 4.99
CA LEU A 70 7.68 -7.62 3.97
C LEU A 70 9.15 -7.26 4.26
N ASN A 71 9.42 -6.02 4.70
CA ASN A 71 10.75 -5.60 5.13
C ASN A 71 11.25 -6.43 6.31
N SER A 72 10.40 -6.67 7.31
CA SER A 72 10.74 -7.45 8.50
C SER A 72 11.07 -8.91 8.15
N LEU A 73 10.43 -9.47 7.12
CA LEU A 73 10.69 -10.82 6.60
C LEU A 73 11.88 -10.89 5.62
N GLY A 74 12.49 -9.76 5.26
CA GLY A 74 13.55 -9.73 4.25
C GLY A 74 13.07 -10.07 2.83
N VAL A 75 11.78 -9.96 2.56
CA VAL A 75 11.20 -10.27 1.24
C VAL A 75 11.47 -9.11 0.28
N ASN A 76 12.35 -9.37 -0.69
CA ASN A 76 12.61 -8.45 -1.80
C ASN A 76 11.63 -8.78 -2.94
N GLY A 77 10.67 -7.90 -3.18
CA GLY A 77 9.60 -8.15 -4.14
C GLY A 77 8.69 -6.93 -4.35
N ARG A 78 7.57 -7.16 -5.04
CA ARG A 78 6.56 -6.13 -5.31
C ARG A 78 6.05 -5.54 -3.99
N ARG A 79 5.91 -4.21 -3.96
CA ARG A 79 5.44 -3.44 -2.81
C ARG A 79 4.05 -2.90 -3.10
N ALA A 80 3.28 -2.70 -2.04
CA ALA A 80 1.99 -2.03 -2.15
C ALA A 80 2.23 -0.54 -2.43
N SER A 81 1.54 -0.01 -3.43
CA SER A 81 1.58 1.40 -3.78
C SER A 81 0.79 2.24 -2.77
N TYR A 82 1.18 3.51 -2.64
CA TYR A 82 0.41 4.51 -1.89
C TYR A 82 -0.50 5.28 -2.83
N SER A 83 -1.58 5.86 -2.29
CA SER A 83 -2.61 6.62 -3.01
C SER A 83 -2.04 7.85 -3.72
N ARG A 84 -0.93 8.37 -3.20
CA ARG A 84 -0.14 9.41 -3.84
C ARG A 84 1.17 8.79 -4.32
N ALA A 85 1.38 8.78 -5.64
CA ALA A 85 2.68 8.50 -6.20
C ALA A 85 3.68 9.52 -5.62
N ILE A 86 4.63 9.05 -4.82
CA ILE A 86 5.80 9.87 -4.47
C ILE A 86 6.62 9.95 -5.76
N HIS A 87 6.37 10.97 -6.57
CA HIS A 87 7.34 11.34 -7.59
C HIS A 87 8.64 11.63 -6.85
N PRO A 88 9.75 10.94 -7.17
CA PRO A 88 11.05 11.42 -6.77
C PRO A 88 11.12 12.85 -7.32
N ARG A 89 11.41 13.83 -6.46
CA ARG A 89 11.79 15.16 -6.92
C ARG A 89 12.98 14.92 -7.84
N ALA A 90 12.75 14.96 -9.16
CA ALA A 90 13.84 15.10 -10.10
C ALA A 90 14.47 16.43 -9.71
N ASP A 91 15.63 16.36 -9.04
CA ASP A 91 16.50 17.52 -8.95
C ASP A 91 16.91 17.83 -10.37
N GLU A 92 16.16 18.73 -10.99
CA GLU A 92 16.61 19.52 -12.14
C GLU A 92 17.78 20.36 -11.63
N GLY A 93 18.94 19.71 -11.52
CA GLY A 93 20.23 20.36 -11.54
C GLY A 93 20.33 21.07 -12.88
N GLN A 94 19.90 22.33 -12.88
CA GLN A 94 20.25 23.34 -13.86
C GLN A 94 21.78 23.43 -13.90
N ALA A 95 22.43 22.52 -14.62
CA ALA A 95 23.81 22.67 -15.03
C ALA A 95 23.83 23.75 -16.11
N GLY A 96 23.77 25.01 -15.66
CA GLY A 96 24.40 26.09 -16.38
C GLY A 96 25.89 25.76 -16.46
N VAL A 97 26.33 25.34 -17.64
CA VAL A 97 27.75 25.32 -17.99
C VAL A 97 27.89 26.01 -19.35
N ASN A 98 28.31 27.27 -19.23
CA ASN A 98 29.14 28.08 -20.11
C ASN A 98 29.15 27.75 -21.61
#